data_AF-A0A127F750-F1
#
_entry.id   AF-A0A127F750-F1
#
_cell.length_a   1.000
_cell.length_b   1.000
_cell.length_c   1.000
_cell.angle_alpha   90.00
_cell.angle_beta   90.00
_cell.angle_gamma   90.00
#
_symmetry.space_group_name_H-M   'P 1'
#
loop_
_entity.id
_entity.type
_entity.pdbx_description
1 polymer ?
#
loop_
_entity_poly.entity_id
_entity_poly.type
_entity_poly.pdbx_seq_one_letter_code
_entity_poly.pdbx_strand_id
1 'polypeptide(L)'
;MQSNPDEGEQLSGQPAVRMFWTGPPLSPYELLSLTSFVAAGAQVFVYSTNRALRVPDGVELLDVRDLLPGPVHRFYFPDGDPSPALHSDLFRYAALHRFGGWYADLDMVCLRGLPTDKVYLAWETDKEANGAIMKFPVHSPVMAGAIEEARALMPQTERGAPASLRGLLGPPLVTKLVHDYALDHVLRPASSAYPIGILDTPAMFDPMRCDELNEQAARSDFVHLWNEYGRRVRIPKDLGPPKGSFLDGLFARFGFSFEDEARLSADAVAAWFEEFQFLRQVRRHLQMRYVPGDALDRLDGHGATAIDMRLAVAIDPPAARIPVHLASKPQIVRTFWAGGAMGPYQLLGLRSFADRGHRVEVFTFDKTLNKPSWITWRNAADITPAERVVRKLAEPAQSAIHASLFRHALLHRHGGWWIDPDVVLLGAELPESEMFIVRSDDERLLSTAAMKFPEGHAALAEVLFHSVSFDDKPAQWDKAGAVLLAEYLAADGLLDQRQSPEAASPISRFEVEMLFDPARADMVEDKLADSLFLDLHQDVWLRAGVPRELGPPLGSYLDRLFKRHEIGWPFAARIEFGDLRRWFAYMYRASVL
;
A
#
# COMPACT_ATOMS: atom_id res chain seq x y z
N MET A 1 59.77 43.14 0.30
CA MET A 1 58.61 42.52 0.95
C MET A 1 57.38 43.33 0.60
N GLN A 2 56.43 42.74 -0.12
CA GLN A 2 55.07 43.23 -0.28
C GLN A 2 54.16 42.13 0.28
N SER A 3 53.19 42.49 1.10
CA SER A 3 52.24 41.57 1.73
C SER A 3 51.07 41.29 0.78
N ASN A 4 50.74 40.01 0.56
CA ASN A 4 49.55 39.62 -0.20
C ASN A 4 48.27 40.09 0.52
N PRO A 5 47.35 40.78 -0.16
CA PRO A 5 46.03 41.11 0.36
C PRO A 5 45.01 40.05 -0.10
N ASP A 6 45.11 38.82 0.40
CA ASP A 6 44.22 37.70 -0.01
C ASP A 6 43.82 36.76 1.16
N GLU A 7 44.03 37.18 2.41
CA GLU A 7 43.49 36.51 3.60
C GLU A 7 42.17 37.18 4.05
N GLY A 8 41.17 37.11 3.17
CA GLY A 8 39.82 37.59 3.43
C GLY A 8 39.06 36.67 4.40
N GLU A 9 38.91 37.13 5.64
CA GLU A 9 38.08 36.64 6.76
C GLU A 9 37.22 35.38 6.49
N GLN A 10 37.61 34.25 7.08
CA GLN A 10 36.68 33.15 7.33
C GLN A 10 35.71 33.55 8.46
N LEU A 11 34.63 34.23 8.12
CA LEU A 11 33.54 34.51 9.07
C LEU A 11 32.95 33.20 9.61
N SER A 12 33.00 33.04 10.93
CA SER A 12 32.62 31.83 11.67
C SER A 12 31.09 31.68 11.82
N GLY A 13 30.38 31.68 10.69
CA GLY A 13 28.95 31.38 10.63
C GLY A 13 28.64 29.89 10.81
N GLN A 14 27.43 29.58 11.25
CA GLN A 14 26.93 28.19 11.27
C GLN A 14 26.89 27.62 9.84
N PRO A 15 27.21 26.33 9.64
CA PRO A 15 27.15 25.71 8.33
C PRO A 15 25.69 25.65 7.83
N ALA A 16 25.42 26.29 6.69
CA ALA A 16 24.10 26.27 6.07
C ALA A 16 23.86 24.95 5.31
N VAL A 17 22.71 24.31 5.58
CA VAL A 17 22.24 23.08 4.91
C VAL A 17 20.90 23.37 4.24
N ARG A 18 20.78 23.03 2.95
CA ARG A 18 19.58 23.26 2.15
C ARG A 18 18.98 21.92 1.70
N MET A 19 17.67 21.80 1.89
CA MET A 19 16.87 20.62 1.55
C MET A 19 15.65 21.05 0.71
N PHE A 20 15.05 20.10 0.00
CA PHE A 20 13.90 20.36 -0.87
C PHE A 20 12.77 19.35 -0.67
N TRP A 21 11.53 19.83 -0.61
CA TRP A 21 10.35 18.99 -0.41
C TRP A 21 9.11 19.46 -1.15
N THR A 22 8.50 18.55 -1.92
CA THR A 22 7.17 18.74 -2.54
C THR A 22 6.27 17.49 -2.36
N GLY A 23 6.52 16.72 -1.31
CA GLY A 23 5.76 15.52 -0.95
C GLY A 23 4.56 15.80 -0.01
N PRO A 24 4.02 14.75 0.64
CA PRO A 24 3.01 14.87 1.70
C PRO A 24 3.55 15.61 2.94
N PRO A 25 2.78 15.81 4.03
CA PRO A 25 3.34 16.25 5.31
C PRO A 25 4.57 15.43 5.71
N LEU A 26 5.56 16.07 6.34
CA LEU A 26 6.81 15.41 6.74
C LEU A 26 6.52 14.27 7.73
N SER A 27 7.00 13.06 7.42
CA SER A 27 6.91 11.93 8.34
C SER A 27 8.04 11.98 9.39
N PRO A 28 7.96 11.22 10.48
CA PRO A 28 9.08 10.96 11.38
C PRO A 28 10.45 10.78 10.68
N TYR A 29 10.52 10.09 9.54
CA TYR A 29 11.79 9.85 8.82
C TYR A 29 12.37 11.12 8.17
N GLU A 30 11.52 12.01 7.64
CA GLU A 30 11.94 13.35 7.18
C GLU A 30 12.33 14.26 8.36
N LEU A 31 11.60 14.16 9.47
CA LEU A 31 11.89 14.92 10.68
C LEU A 31 13.22 14.48 11.32
N LEU A 32 13.53 13.17 11.32
CA LEU A 32 14.81 12.63 11.77
C LEU A 32 16.00 13.20 10.98
N SER A 33 15.85 13.28 9.65
CA SER A 33 16.82 13.95 8.78
C SER A 33 17.05 15.39 9.24
N LEU A 34 16.00 16.21 9.31
CA LEU A 34 16.09 17.62 9.72
C LEU A 34 16.71 17.82 11.11
N THR A 35 16.19 17.11 12.12
CA THR A 35 16.66 17.20 13.51
C THR A 35 18.14 16.83 13.63
N SER A 36 18.64 15.88 12.82
CA SER A 36 20.05 15.49 12.86
C SER A 36 21.00 16.61 12.40
N PHE A 37 20.62 17.40 11.39
CA PHE A 37 21.43 18.55 10.95
C PHE A 37 21.33 19.73 11.92
N VAL A 38 20.15 20.01 12.49
CA VAL A 38 19.98 21.02 13.56
C VAL A 38 20.84 20.64 14.78
N ALA A 39 20.83 19.37 15.20
CA ALA A 39 21.66 18.86 16.29
C ALA A 39 23.17 18.89 15.98
N ALA A 40 23.56 18.85 14.70
CA ALA A 40 24.94 19.07 14.26
C ALA A 40 25.36 20.56 14.23
N GLY A 41 24.49 21.48 14.67
CA GLY A 41 24.75 22.92 14.73
C GLY A 41 24.60 23.65 13.40
N ALA A 42 23.88 23.06 12.44
CA ALA A 42 23.63 23.66 11.12
C ALA A 42 22.45 24.64 11.14
N GLN A 43 22.50 25.66 10.28
CA GLN A 43 21.30 26.43 9.91
C GLN A 43 20.61 25.68 8.77
N VAL A 44 19.42 25.14 9.02
CA VAL A 44 18.72 24.23 8.11
C VAL A 44 17.58 24.96 7.39
N PHE A 45 17.56 24.87 6.06
CA PHE A 45 16.55 25.49 5.20
C PHE A 45 15.80 24.43 4.39
N VAL A 46 14.48 24.36 4.49
CA VAL A 46 13.62 23.50 3.65
C VAL A 46 12.92 24.36 2.61
N TYR A 47 13.14 24.07 1.33
CA TYR A 47 12.46 24.74 0.23
C TYR A 47 11.27 23.90 -0.25
N SER A 48 10.08 24.51 -0.30
CA SER A 48 8.85 23.83 -0.72
C SER A 48 7.96 24.71 -1.60
N THR A 49 7.04 24.09 -2.35
CA THR A 49 5.88 24.79 -2.93
C THR A 49 4.78 25.01 -1.89
N ASN A 50 4.75 24.18 -0.83
CA ASN A 50 3.77 24.24 0.26
C ASN A 50 4.26 25.19 1.36
N ARG A 51 3.77 26.44 1.33
CA ARG A 51 4.04 27.46 2.37
C ARG A 51 3.43 27.16 3.74
N ALA A 52 2.62 26.10 3.87
CA ALA A 52 2.00 25.66 5.13
C ALA A 52 2.56 24.30 5.62
N LEU A 53 3.69 23.85 5.07
CA LEU A 53 4.41 22.67 5.56
C LEU A 53 4.87 22.90 7.00
N ARG A 54 4.58 21.96 7.91
CA ARG A 54 5.11 22.01 9.28
C ARG A 54 6.56 21.51 9.27
N VAL A 55 7.46 22.30 9.82
CA VAL A 55 8.89 21.99 10.02
C VAL A 55 9.22 22.11 11.52
N PRO A 56 10.24 21.41 12.04
CA PRO A 56 10.62 21.47 13.45
C PRO A 56 11.39 22.76 13.79
N ASP A 57 11.52 23.06 15.07
CA ASP A 57 12.30 24.21 15.55
C ASP A 57 13.76 24.14 15.06
N GLY A 58 14.31 25.29 14.67
CA GLY A 58 15.63 25.40 14.05
C GLY A 58 15.66 25.20 12.53
N VAL A 59 14.52 24.89 11.90
CA VAL A 59 14.38 24.80 10.44
C VAL A 59 13.62 25.99 9.87
N GLU A 60 14.17 26.64 8.85
CA GLU A 60 13.54 27.73 8.11
C GLU A 60 12.82 27.20 6.86
N LEU A 61 11.50 27.44 6.73
CA LEU A 61 10.73 27.08 5.55
C LEU A 61 10.75 28.22 4.51
N LEU A 62 11.25 27.92 3.32
CA LEU A 62 11.37 28.84 2.19
C LEU A 62 10.56 28.38 0.97
N ASP A 63 10.23 29.29 0.07
CA ASP A 63 9.54 28.96 -1.17
C ASP A 63 10.54 28.53 -2.26
N VAL A 64 10.35 27.35 -2.83
CA VAL A 64 11.21 26.88 -3.93
C VAL A 64 11.17 27.81 -5.15
N ARG A 65 10.06 28.55 -5.36
CA ARG A 65 9.90 29.49 -6.48
C ARG A 65 10.86 30.68 -6.41
N ASP A 66 11.41 30.99 -5.23
CA ASP A 66 12.40 32.07 -5.04
C ASP A 66 13.79 31.65 -5.56
N LEU A 67 14.00 30.36 -5.82
CA LEU A 67 15.19 29.78 -6.48
C LEU A 67 14.88 29.27 -7.90
N LEU A 68 13.76 28.58 -8.11
CA LEU A 68 13.33 27.95 -9.35
C LEU A 68 11.95 28.47 -9.81
N PRO A 69 11.89 29.68 -10.43
CA PRO A 69 10.65 30.21 -10.99
C PRO A 69 10.21 29.50 -12.28
N GLY A 70 8.95 29.69 -12.68
CA GLY A 70 8.37 29.11 -13.90
C GLY A 70 7.77 27.71 -13.70
N PRO A 71 7.29 27.04 -14.76
CA PRO A 71 6.55 25.76 -14.68
C PRO A 71 7.42 24.56 -14.25
N VAL A 72 8.72 24.74 -14.09
CA VAL A 72 9.71 23.72 -13.70
C VAL A 72 9.35 23.01 -12.39
N HIS A 73 8.60 23.64 -11.48
CA HIS A 73 8.08 23.02 -10.25
C HIS A 73 6.81 22.15 -10.42
N ARG A 74 6.41 21.78 -11.65
CA ARG A 74 5.12 21.12 -11.95
C ARG A 74 5.23 19.89 -12.86
N PHE A 75 6.25 19.06 -12.65
CA PHE A 75 6.43 17.84 -13.45
C PHE A 75 5.70 16.64 -12.85
N TYR A 76 5.00 15.90 -13.73
CA TYR A 76 4.30 14.66 -13.46
C TYR A 76 4.77 13.58 -14.44
N PHE A 77 4.88 12.35 -13.96
CA PHE A 77 5.15 11.16 -14.76
C PHE A 77 3.98 10.86 -15.74
N PRO A 78 4.15 9.97 -16.74
CA PRO A 78 3.11 9.67 -17.74
C PRO A 78 1.78 9.19 -17.16
N ASP A 79 1.84 8.42 -16.07
CA ASP A 79 0.72 7.88 -15.27
C ASP A 79 0.06 8.91 -14.33
N GLY A 80 0.67 10.09 -14.16
CA GLY A 80 0.14 11.22 -13.39
C GLY A 80 0.66 11.33 -11.95
N ASP A 81 1.58 10.47 -11.52
CA ASP A 81 2.30 10.69 -10.26
C ASP A 81 3.18 11.96 -10.37
N PRO A 82 3.30 12.80 -9.31
CA PRO A 82 4.28 13.88 -9.30
C PRO A 82 5.71 13.31 -9.35
N SER A 83 6.64 14.04 -9.97
CA SER A 83 8.03 13.59 -10.18
C SER A 83 9.04 14.41 -9.35
N PRO A 84 9.18 14.15 -8.04
CA PRO A 84 10.06 14.95 -7.17
C PRO A 84 11.55 14.80 -7.52
N ALA A 85 11.99 13.68 -8.10
CA ALA A 85 13.40 13.44 -8.43
C ALA A 85 13.97 14.47 -9.42
N LEU A 86 13.22 14.77 -10.50
CA LEU A 86 13.61 15.79 -11.48
C LEU A 86 13.61 17.21 -10.88
N HIS A 87 12.85 17.44 -9.80
CA HIS A 87 12.87 18.68 -9.05
C HIS A 87 14.07 18.76 -8.10
N SER A 88 14.39 17.69 -7.36
CA SER A 88 15.52 17.66 -6.42
C SER A 88 16.87 17.80 -7.11
N ASP A 89 17.07 17.19 -8.28
CA ASP A 89 18.34 17.27 -9.03
C ASP A 89 18.63 18.70 -9.52
N LEU A 90 17.68 19.36 -10.18
CA LEU A 90 17.89 20.74 -10.61
C LEU A 90 17.96 21.70 -9.40
N PHE A 91 17.23 21.40 -8.32
CA PHE A 91 17.28 22.18 -7.09
C PHE A 91 18.67 22.12 -6.42
N ARG A 92 19.27 20.93 -6.23
CA ARG A 92 20.56 20.80 -5.54
C ARG A 92 21.65 21.59 -6.25
N TYR A 93 21.74 21.49 -7.58
CA TYR A 93 22.70 22.27 -8.37
C TYR A 93 22.44 23.78 -8.29
N ALA A 94 21.18 24.21 -8.40
CA ALA A 94 20.82 25.63 -8.29
C ALA A 94 21.10 26.22 -6.90
N ALA A 95 20.84 25.47 -5.82
CA ALA A 95 21.06 25.89 -4.45
C ALA A 95 22.57 26.00 -4.14
N LEU A 96 23.35 24.99 -4.52
CA LEU A 96 24.81 24.98 -4.36
C LEU A 96 25.48 26.07 -5.20
N HIS A 97 25.05 26.28 -6.45
CA HIS A 97 25.60 27.34 -7.29
C HIS A 97 25.28 28.76 -6.76
N ARG A 98 24.05 29.00 -6.28
CA ARG A 98 23.63 30.33 -5.82
C ARG A 98 24.12 30.70 -4.42
N PHE A 99 24.24 29.73 -3.52
CA PHE A 99 24.52 29.99 -2.10
C PHE A 99 25.76 29.27 -1.55
N GLY A 100 26.26 28.24 -2.22
CA GLY A 100 27.25 27.32 -1.66
C GLY A 100 26.75 26.64 -0.36
N GLY A 101 27.70 26.14 0.42
CA GLY A 101 27.40 25.39 1.64
C GLY A 101 26.96 23.96 1.31
N TRP A 102 26.05 23.41 2.11
CA TRP A 102 25.56 22.04 1.95
C TRP A 102 24.20 21.98 1.25
N TYR A 103 24.02 20.95 0.43
CA TYR A 103 22.73 20.39 0.05
C TYR A 103 22.60 18.98 0.66
N ALA A 104 21.39 18.64 1.13
CA ALA A 104 21.05 17.29 1.55
C ALA A 104 19.64 16.90 1.04
N ASP A 105 19.46 15.63 0.68
CA ASP A 105 18.14 15.02 0.57
C ASP A 105 17.53 14.83 1.96
N LEU A 106 16.19 14.88 2.02
CA LEU A 106 15.38 14.83 3.25
C LEU A 106 15.29 13.43 3.89
N ASP A 107 16.19 12.55 3.49
CA ASP A 107 16.39 11.20 4.02
C ASP A 107 17.87 10.91 4.33
N MET A 108 18.73 11.94 4.34
CA MET A 108 20.08 11.86 4.92
C MET A 108 20.05 12.16 6.43
N VAL A 109 20.76 11.37 7.25
CA VAL A 109 20.92 11.61 8.69
C VAL A 109 22.37 11.95 9.00
N CYS A 110 22.61 13.09 9.65
CA CYS A 110 23.92 13.54 10.09
C CYS A 110 24.34 12.80 11.36
N LEU A 111 25.30 11.88 11.25
CA LEU A 111 25.77 11.02 12.35
C LEU A 111 26.84 11.68 13.22
N ARG A 112 27.48 12.74 12.72
CA ARG A 112 28.58 13.48 13.37
C ARG A 112 28.38 14.99 13.20
N GLY A 113 29.39 15.80 13.52
CA GLY A 113 29.43 17.21 13.11
C GLY A 113 29.77 17.33 11.63
N LEU A 114 29.32 18.39 10.96
CA LEU A 114 29.52 18.59 9.52
C LEU A 114 31.01 18.80 9.15
N PRO A 115 31.55 18.03 8.19
CA PRO A 115 32.92 18.20 7.68
C PRO A 115 33.27 19.63 7.24
N THR A 116 34.49 20.07 7.56
CA THR A 116 34.95 21.45 7.35
C THR A 116 35.49 21.72 5.95
N ASP A 117 35.79 20.69 5.16
CA ASP A 117 36.36 20.79 3.81
C ASP A 117 35.57 21.72 2.87
N LYS A 118 36.23 22.37 1.91
CA LYS A 118 35.55 23.30 0.97
C LYS A 118 34.59 22.60 -0.01
N VAL A 119 34.83 21.31 -0.27
CA VAL A 119 33.99 20.44 -1.12
C VAL A 119 33.73 19.15 -0.34
N TYR A 120 32.51 18.60 -0.48
CA TYR A 120 32.17 17.26 -0.01
C TYR A 120 31.26 16.60 -1.05
N LEU A 121 31.63 15.39 -1.45
CA LEU A 121 30.84 14.48 -2.27
C LEU A 121 31.34 13.06 -1.96
N ALA A 122 30.47 12.07 -2.05
CA ALA A 122 30.84 10.68 -1.77
C ALA A 122 30.43 9.75 -2.91
N TRP A 123 31.26 8.72 -3.13
CA TRP A 123 30.92 7.56 -3.93
C TRP A 123 29.77 6.79 -3.28
N GLU A 124 28.76 6.35 -4.03
CA GLU A 124 27.79 5.32 -3.56
C GLU A 124 28.34 3.91 -3.85
N THR A 125 28.93 3.74 -5.04
CA THR A 125 29.52 2.48 -5.50
C THR A 125 30.97 2.69 -5.95
N ASP A 126 31.62 1.64 -6.46
CA ASP A 126 32.98 1.74 -7.03
C ASP A 126 33.05 2.57 -8.33
N LYS A 127 31.91 3.01 -8.88
CA LYS A 127 31.80 3.69 -10.19
C LYS A 127 30.80 4.85 -10.24
N GLU A 128 29.99 5.08 -9.22
CA GLU A 128 28.90 6.06 -9.25
C GLU A 128 28.86 6.88 -7.95
N ALA A 129 28.85 8.20 -8.09
CA ALA A 129 28.78 9.18 -7.00
C ALA A 129 27.36 9.74 -6.87
N ASN A 130 26.85 9.80 -5.64
CA ASN A 130 25.45 10.15 -5.37
C ASN A 130 25.35 11.58 -4.78
N GLY A 131 24.41 12.36 -5.33
CA GLY A 131 24.13 13.75 -4.96
C GLY A 131 23.19 13.96 -3.76
N ALA A 132 22.83 12.91 -3.02
CA ALA A 132 21.97 13.02 -1.84
C ALA A 132 22.62 13.81 -0.68
N ILE A 133 23.95 13.88 -0.60
CA ILE A 133 24.68 14.80 0.27
C ILE A 133 25.84 15.45 -0.49
N MET A 134 25.86 16.78 -0.57
CA MET A 134 26.81 17.54 -1.37
C MET A 134 27.21 18.84 -0.66
N LYS A 135 28.47 19.25 -0.80
CA LYS A 135 28.96 20.56 -0.36
C LYS A 135 29.86 21.18 -1.42
N PHE A 136 29.60 22.43 -1.79
CA PHE A 136 30.43 23.15 -2.76
C PHE A 136 30.56 24.64 -2.37
N PRO A 137 31.62 25.33 -2.82
CA PRO A 137 31.71 26.79 -2.75
C PRO A 137 30.60 27.44 -3.58
N VAL A 138 30.16 28.64 -3.16
CA VAL A 138 29.26 29.48 -3.96
C VAL A 138 29.87 29.77 -5.33
N HIS A 139 29.04 29.79 -6.37
CA HIS A 139 29.44 29.95 -7.77
C HIS A 139 30.46 28.90 -8.28
N SER A 140 30.51 27.71 -7.67
CA SER A 140 31.34 26.60 -8.18
C SER A 140 31.08 26.33 -9.67
N PRO A 141 32.12 26.26 -10.53
CA PRO A 141 31.98 25.96 -11.95
C PRO A 141 31.33 24.61 -12.23
N VAL A 142 31.54 23.62 -11.35
CA VAL A 142 30.94 22.29 -11.42
C VAL A 142 29.41 22.39 -11.36
N MET A 143 28.90 23.22 -10.45
CA MET A 143 27.46 23.43 -10.27
C MET A 143 26.85 24.30 -11.37
N ALA A 144 27.64 25.17 -12.01
CA ALA A 144 27.22 25.88 -13.22
C ALA A 144 27.03 24.90 -14.39
N GLY A 145 28.04 24.05 -14.66
CA GLY A 145 27.96 22.99 -15.68
C GLY A 145 26.80 22.02 -15.41
N ALA A 146 26.58 21.64 -14.14
CA ALA A 146 25.45 20.81 -13.74
C ALA A 146 24.09 21.41 -14.10
N ILE A 147 23.90 22.72 -13.92
CA ILE A 147 22.65 23.41 -14.28
C ILE A 147 22.48 23.48 -15.80
N GLU A 148 23.55 23.74 -16.56
CA GLU A 148 23.50 23.80 -18.02
C GLU A 148 23.21 22.42 -18.64
N GLU A 149 23.94 21.39 -18.21
CA GLU A 149 23.76 20.03 -18.71
C GLU A 149 22.43 19.43 -18.25
N ALA A 150 21.99 19.65 -17.01
CA ALA A 150 20.67 19.21 -16.57
C ALA A 150 19.55 19.84 -17.41
N ARG A 151 19.66 21.14 -17.76
CA ARG A 151 18.71 21.80 -18.66
C ARG A 151 18.75 21.27 -20.10
N ALA A 152 19.91 20.84 -20.59
CA ALA A 152 20.05 20.23 -21.91
C ALA A 152 19.51 18.78 -21.95
N LEU A 153 19.60 18.04 -20.83
CA LEU A 153 19.07 16.69 -20.67
C LEU A 153 17.57 16.69 -20.35
N MET A 154 17.03 17.71 -19.67
CA MET A 154 15.63 17.79 -19.23
C MET A 154 14.59 17.37 -20.29
N PRO A 155 14.63 17.85 -21.56
CA PRO A 155 13.69 17.43 -22.61
C PRO A 155 13.66 15.92 -22.89
N GLN A 156 14.77 15.22 -22.62
CA GLN A 156 14.91 13.77 -22.78
C GLN A 156 14.35 12.99 -21.56
N THR A 157 14.11 13.68 -20.45
CA THR A 157 13.55 13.13 -19.19
C THR A 157 12.04 13.34 -19.04
N GLU A 158 11.42 14.05 -20.00
CA GLU A 158 10.02 14.47 -20.00
C GLU A 158 8.98 13.32 -19.98
N ARG A 159 7.69 13.71 -19.94
CA ARG A 159 6.50 12.85 -19.77
C ARG A 159 6.28 11.87 -20.93
N GLY A 160 7.14 10.86 -20.97
CA GLY A 160 7.13 9.73 -21.92
C GLY A 160 8.42 8.89 -21.84
N ALA A 161 9.50 9.46 -21.29
CA ALA A 161 10.82 8.87 -21.27
C ALA A 161 10.89 7.45 -20.66
N PRO A 162 11.70 6.53 -21.23
CA PRO A 162 12.08 5.26 -20.60
C PRO A 162 12.72 5.48 -19.22
N ALA A 163 12.57 4.50 -18.32
CA ALA A 163 13.08 4.60 -16.95
C ALA A 163 14.60 4.86 -16.88
N SER A 164 15.37 4.31 -17.82
CA SER A 164 16.82 4.55 -17.96
C SER A 164 17.19 6.01 -18.24
N LEU A 165 16.29 6.80 -18.85
CA LEU A 165 16.53 8.23 -19.10
C LEU A 165 16.05 9.12 -17.94
N ARG A 166 15.16 8.63 -17.07
CA ARG A 166 14.59 9.43 -15.97
C ARG A 166 15.58 9.69 -14.82
N GLY A 167 16.60 8.85 -14.68
CA GLY A 167 17.65 9.03 -13.67
C GLY A 167 18.84 9.89 -14.12
N LEU A 168 18.84 10.39 -15.37
CA LEU A 168 20.02 11.04 -15.96
C LEU A 168 20.49 12.29 -15.21
N LEU A 169 19.60 13.01 -14.51
CA LEU A 169 19.95 14.26 -13.82
C LEU A 169 20.62 14.03 -12.46
N GLY A 170 20.57 12.81 -11.93
CA GLY A 170 21.06 12.44 -10.60
C GLY A 170 22.46 11.83 -10.62
N PRO A 171 22.70 10.67 -9.97
CA PRO A 171 24.03 10.06 -9.86
C PRO A 171 24.83 9.92 -11.19
N PRO A 172 24.23 9.63 -12.36
CA PRO A 172 24.95 9.61 -13.63
C PRO A 172 25.56 10.96 -14.02
N LEU A 173 24.82 12.07 -13.85
CA LEU A 173 25.31 13.42 -14.12
C LEU A 173 26.32 13.86 -13.06
N VAL A 174 26.07 13.58 -11.78
CA VAL A 174 27.04 13.83 -10.70
C VAL A 174 28.37 13.14 -11.01
N THR A 175 28.34 11.86 -11.39
CA THR A 175 29.53 11.06 -11.73
C THR A 175 30.25 11.60 -12.96
N LYS A 176 29.53 11.97 -14.02
CA LYS A 176 30.12 12.61 -15.20
C LYS A 176 30.85 13.91 -14.83
N LEU A 177 30.21 14.78 -14.06
CA LEU A 177 30.79 16.05 -13.60
C LEU A 177 31.99 15.87 -12.68
N VAL A 178 32.05 14.77 -11.91
CA VAL A 178 33.23 14.42 -11.12
C VAL A 178 34.44 14.23 -12.03
N HIS A 179 34.32 13.43 -13.10
CA HIS A 179 35.43 13.20 -14.02
C HIS A 179 35.75 14.41 -14.89
N ASP A 180 34.75 15.11 -15.43
CA ASP A 180 34.93 16.29 -16.29
C ASP A 180 35.67 17.45 -15.58
N TYR A 181 35.47 17.59 -14.28
CA TYR A 181 36.14 18.58 -13.42
C TYR A 181 37.25 17.97 -12.54
N ALA A 182 37.66 16.72 -12.81
CA ALA A 182 38.73 15.98 -12.12
C ALA A 182 38.61 15.92 -10.58
N LEU A 183 37.39 15.86 -10.06
CA LEU A 183 37.07 15.86 -8.63
C LEU A 183 37.37 14.53 -7.92
N ASP A 184 37.75 13.48 -8.63
CA ASP A 184 38.02 12.14 -8.09
C ASP A 184 38.89 12.15 -6.83
N HIS A 185 39.85 13.07 -6.77
CA HIS A 185 40.79 13.27 -5.67
C HIS A 185 40.22 13.93 -4.40
N VAL A 186 38.99 14.49 -4.46
CA VAL A 186 38.27 15.06 -3.30
C VAL A 186 37.04 14.27 -2.90
N LEU A 187 36.68 13.18 -3.61
CA LEU A 187 35.56 12.35 -3.23
C LEU A 187 35.87 11.52 -1.98
N ARG A 188 34.89 11.45 -1.09
CA ARG A 188 34.89 10.57 0.07
C ARG A 188 34.51 9.14 -0.33
N PRO A 189 35.01 8.11 0.36
CA PRO A 189 34.54 6.73 0.17
C PRO A 189 33.06 6.60 0.59
N ALA A 190 32.39 5.57 0.10
CA ALA A 190 30.99 5.29 0.45
C ALA A 190 30.74 5.21 1.97
N SER A 191 31.69 4.64 2.72
CA SER A 191 31.63 4.57 4.19
C SER A 191 31.60 5.91 4.92
N SER A 192 31.81 7.06 4.25
CA SER A 192 31.62 8.38 4.85
C SER A 192 30.16 8.86 4.86
N ALA A 193 29.32 8.44 3.91
CA ALA A 193 27.96 8.98 3.73
C ALA A 193 26.88 7.94 3.41
N TYR A 194 27.26 6.86 2.74
CA TYR A 194 26.44 5.73 2.35
C TYR A 194 27.01 4.43 2.96
N PRO A 195 27.23 4.35 4.30
CA PRO A 195 27.80 3.15 4.92
C PRO A 195 26.90 1.92 4.76
N ILE A 196 25.60 2.12 4.57
CA ILE A 196 24.60 1.09 4.32
C ILE A 196 24.01 1.36 2.93
N GLY A 197 24.21 0.44 1.99
CA GLY A 197 23.80 0.60 0.60
C GLY A 197 22.28 0.44 0.40
N ILE A 198 21.78 0.88 -0.76
CA ILE A 198 20.36 0.75 -1.14
C ILE A 198 19.85 -0.70 -1.22
N LEU A 199 20.74 -1.70 -1.32
CA LEU A 199 20.37 -3.10 -1.27
C LEU A 199 20.33 -3.67 0.16
N ASP A 200 21.05 -3.02 1.09
CA ASP A 200 21.20 -3.38 2.50
C ASP A 200 20.22 -2.63 3.42
N THR A 201 19.44 -1.70 2.86
CA THR A 201 18.32 -1.01 3.54
C THR A 201 17.40 -1.93 4.38
N PRO A 202 17.08 -3.20 4.00
CA PRO A 202 16.29 -4.08 4.86
C PRO A 202 16.90 -4.28 6.25
N ALA A 203 18.23 -4.39 6.35
CA ALA A 203 18.93 -4.61 7.60
C ALA A 203 18.79 -3.42 8.57
N MET A 204 18.52 -2.20 8.08
CA MET A 204 18.31 -1.01 8.92
C MET A 204 17.09 -1.15 9.84
N PHE A 205 16.14 -2.00 9.47
CA PHE A 205 14.93 -2.33 10.24
C PHE A 205 15.08 -3.60 11.08
N ASP A 206 16.15 -4.37 10.92
CA ASP A 206 16.37 -5.65 11.60
C ASP A 206 17.07 -5.45 12.96
N PRO A 207 16.44 -5.81 14.10
CA PRO A 207 17.09 -5.77 15.41
C PRO A 207 18.34 -6.66 15.53
N MET A 208 18.41 -7.78 14.80
CA MET A 208 19.55 -8.70 14.85
C MET A 208 20.80 -8.15 14.14
N ARG A 209 20.64 -7.13 13.28
CA ARG A 209 21.75 -6.46 12.56
C ARG A 209 22.19 -5.16 13.22
N CYS A 210 21.55 -4.75 14.31
CA CYS A 210 21.74 -3.43 14.92
C CYS A 210 23.20 -3.15 15.31
N ASP A 211 23.87 -4.08 15.99
CA ASP A 211 25.27 -3.90 16.43
C ASP A 211 26.25 -3.82 15.24
N GLU A 212 26.06 -4.65 14.21
CA GLU A 212 26.86 -4.65 12.98
C GLU A 212 26.74 -3.31 12.24
N LEU A 213 25.52 -2.82 12.05
CA LEU A 213 25.26 -1.54 11.38
C LEU A 213 25.75 -0.35 12.21
N ASN A 214 25.70 -0.43 13.54
CA ASN A 214 26.31 0.56 14.43
C ASN A 214 27.84 0.61 14.30
N GLU A 215 28.53 -0.54 14.22
CA GLU A 215 29.98 -0.57 13.97
C GLU A 215 30.31 -0.05 12.56
N GLN A 216 29.57 -0.47 11.55
CA GLN A 216 29.72 -0.05 10.15
C GLN A 216 29.53 1.46 9.96
N ALA A 217 28.58 2.07 10.68
CA ALA A 217 28.29 3.51 10.65
C ALA A 217 29.11 4.36 11.64
N ALA A 218 29.86 3.75 12.58
CA ALA A 218 30.51 4.45 13.71
C ALA A 218 31.50 5.57 13.28
N ARG A 219 32.05 5.47 12.07
CA ARG A 219 33.03 6.42 11.50
C ARG A 219 32.46 7.29 10.37
N SER A 220 31.21 7.09 10.00
CA SER A 220 30.54 7.83 8.91
C SER A 220 30.12 9.21 9.37
N ASP A 221 30.18 10.20 8.47
CA ASP A 221 29.63 11.54 8.69
C ASP A 221 28.11 11.51 8.59
N PHE A 222 27.57 10.71 7.64
CA PHE A 222 26.14 10.58 7.35
C PHE A 222 25.73 9.11 7.14
N VAL A 223 24.42 8.86 7.16
CA VAL A 223 23.78 7.66 6.60
C VAL A 223 22.55 8.04 5.81
N HIS A 224 22.29 7.34 4.71
CA HIS A 224 21.10 7.52 3.86
C HIS A 224 20.01 6.53 4.29
N LEU A 225 18.78 7.00 4.50
CA LEU A 225 17.62 6.15 4.84
C LEU A 225 16.92 5.55 3.61
N TRP A 226 17.29 5.99 2.41
CA TRP A 226 16.75 5.53 1.13
C TRP A 226 15.20 5.56 1.09
N ASN A 227 14.58 6.70 1.42
CA ASN A 227 13.13 6.82 1.57
C ASN A 227 12.36 6.53 0.26
N GLU A 228 12.96 6.74 -0.92
CA GLU A 228 12.40 6.29 -2.21
C GLU A 228 12.40 4.75 -2.36
N TYR A 229 13.36 4.05 -1.74
CA TYR A 229 13.38 2.59 -1.68
C TYR A 229 12.35 2.07 -0.68
N GLY A 230 12.26 2.70 0.50
CA GLY A 230 11.18 2.47 1.47
C GLY A 230 9.78 2.68 0.87
N ARG A 231 9.58 3.73 0.06
CA ARG A 231 8.34 3.98 -0.69
C ARG A 231 8.01 2.86 -1.67
N ARG A 232 9.02 2.27 -2.34
CA ARG A 232 8.84 1.18 -3.31
C ARG A 232 8.43 -0.15 -2.67
N VAL A 233 8.83 -0.41 -1.41
CA VAL A 233 8.40 -1.59 -0.65
C VAL A 233 7.18 -1.34 0.25
N ARG A 234 6.69 -0.08 0.27
CA ARG A 234 5.47 0.38 0.97
C ARG A 234 5.62 0.51 2.50
N ILE A 235 6.78 0.92 3.00
CA ILE A 235 6.96 1.25 4.44
C ILE A 235 5.97 2.36 4.85
N PRO A 236 5.06 2.15 5.81
CA PRO A 236 4.26 3.23 6.40
C PRO A 236 5.14 4.05 7.33
N LYS A 237 5.41 5.30 6.93
CA LYS A 237 6.47 6.16 7.52
C LYS A 237 5.99 6.98 8.73
N ASP A 238 4.71 6.90 9.04
CA ASP A 238 4.06 7.43 10.23
C ASP A 238 4.29 6.54 11.47
N LEU A 239 4.62 5.25 11.27
CA LEU A 239 5.04 4.34 12.33
C LEU A 239 6.55 4.44 12.59
N GLY A 240 6.94 4.16 13.83
CA GLY A 240 8.34 3.99 14.21
C GLY A 240 8.95 2.69 13.66
N PRO A 241 10.28 2.58 13.57
CA PRO A 241 10.95 1.36 13.17
C PRO A 241 10.79 0.23 14.21
N PRO A 242 11.11 -1.03 13.85
CA PRO A 242 11.09 -2.15 14.78
C PRO A 242 12.03 -1.89 15.98
N LYS A 243 11.55 -2.23 17.17
CA LYS A 243 12.23 -1.92 18.43
C LYS A 243 13.61 -2.60 18.51
N GLY A 244 14.65 -1.84 18.84
CA GLY A 244 16.03 -2.32 18.87
C GLY A 244 16.74 -2.40 17.52
N SER A 245 16.09 -2.05 16.41
CA SER A 245 16.75 -1.91 15.10
C SER A 245 17.73 -0.74 15.04
N PHE A 246 18.61 -0.73 14.04
CA PHE A 246 19.53 0.40 13.79
C PHE A 246 18.77 1.72 13.64
N LEU A 247 17.63 1.71 12.93
CA LEU A 247 16.76 2.88 12.84
C LEU A 247 16.20 3.32 14.20
N ASP A 248 15.75 2.40 15.05
CA ASP A 248 15.25 2.75 16.39
C ASP A 248 16.33 3.44 17.23
N GLY A 249 17.57 2.95 17.15
CA GLY A 249 18.74 3.60 17.75
C GLY A 249 18.97 5.03 17.23
N LEU A 250 18.83 5.26 15.91
CA LEU A 250 18.94 6.61 15.34
C LEU A 250 17.80 7.53 15.78
N PHE A 251 16.55 7.06 15.75
CA PHE A 251 15.39 7.84 16.19
C PHE A 251 15.51 8.24 17.67
N ALA A 252 15.82 7.28 18.55
CA ALA A 252 16.04 7.53 19.98
C ALA A 252 17.21 8.51 20.21
N ARG A 253 18.31 8.38 19.45
CA ARG A 253 19.46 9.29 19.53
C ARG A 253 19.11 10.76 19.25
N PHE A 254 18.13 11.01 18.39
CA PHE A 254 17.65 12.37 18.06
C PHE A 254 16.35 12.75 18.77
N GLY A 255 16.00 12.06 19.86
CA GLY A 255 14.90 12.44 20.77
C GLY A 255 13.50 12.02 20.30
N PHE A 256 13.39 11.15 19.30
CA PHE A 256 12.12 10.57 18.90
C PHE A 256 11.81 9.33 19.73
N SER A 257 10.55 9.16 20.12
CA SER A 257 10.05 8.01 20.86
C SER A 257 8.75 7.52 20.24
N PHE A 258 8.60 6.21 20.10
CA PHE A 258 7.39 5.55 19.63
C PHE A 258 6.95 4.51 20.66
N GLU A 259 5.66 4.54 21.03
CA GLU A 259 4.99 3.48 21.79
C GLU A 259 5.09 2.14 21.05
N ASP A 260 4.99 1.02 21.77
CA ASP A 260 5.26 -0.30 21.18
C ASP A 260 4.21 -0.71 20.13
N GLU A 261 2.98 -0.21 20.24
CA GLU A 261 1.91 -0.35 19.26
C GLU A 261 2.09 0.55 18.02
N ALA A 262 2.90 1.62 18.13
CA ALA A 262 3.12 2.61 17.07
C ALA A 262 4.35 2.28 16.19
N ARG A 263 4.67 0.98 16.06
CA ARG A 263 5.91 0.49 15.43
C ARG A 263 5.68 -0.56 14.35
N LEU A 264 6.59 -0.59 13.39
CA LEU A 264 6.74 -1.65 12.40
C LEU A 264 7.16 -2.97 13.06
N SER A 265 6.64 -4.10 12.55
CA SER A 265 7.22 -5.42 12.82
C SER A 265 8.44 -5.66 11.92
N ALA A 266 9.51 -6.22 12.48
CA ALA A 266 10.69 -6.60 11.70
C ALA A 266 10.35 -7.65 10.63
N ASP A 267 9.58 -8.68 10.99
CA ASP A 267 9.15 -9.77 10.09
C ASP A 267 8.33 -9.23 8.90
N ALA A 268 7.44 -8.27 9.17
CA ALA A 268 6.62 -7.64 8.13
C ALA A 268 7.47 -6.84 7.15
N VAL A 269 8.44 -6.07 7.66
CA VAL A 269 9.36 -5.29 6.82
C VAL A 269 10.28 -6.22 6.01
N ALA A 270 10.81 -7.28 6.61
CA ALA A 270 11.60 -8.30 5.92
C ALA A 270 10.82 -8.90 4.75
N ALA A 271 9.60 -9.38 4.98
CA ALA A 271 8.74 -9.96 3.95
C ALA A 271 8.46 -8.98 2.78
N TRP A 272 8.22 -7.69 3.06
CA TRP A 272 8.03 -6.69 2.00
C TRP A 272 9.29 -6.45 1.16
N PHE A 273 10.48 -6.53 1.76
CA PHE A 273 11.74 -6.44 1.03
C PHE A 273 12.05 -7.71 0.24
N GLU A 274 11.73 -8.90 0.77
CA GLU A 274 11.89 -10.18 0.08
C GLU A 274 11.00 -10.27 -1.17
N GLU A 275 9.70 -9.98 -1.04
CA GLU A 275 8.75 -9.86 -2.16
C GLU A 275 9.30 -8.94 -3.26
N PHE A 276 9.76 -7.75 -2.87
CA PHE A 276 10.27 -6.75 -3.80
C PHE A 276 11.56 -7.20 -4.52
N GLN A 277 12.49 -7.85 -3.81
CA GLN A 277 13.73 -8.35 -4.41
C GLN A 277 13.49 -9.57 -5.30
N PHE A 278 12.60 -10.49 -4.91
CA PHE A 278 12.15 -11.62 -5.74
C PHE A 278 11.57 -11.12 -7.07
N LEU A 279 10.59 -10.21 -7.00
CA LEU A 279 9.99 -9.59 -8.20
C LEU A 279 11.01 -8.83 -9.07
N ARG A 280 12.10 -8.29 -8.50
CA ARG A 280 13.22 -7.72 -9.29
C ARG A 280 14.09 -8.79 -9.95
N GLN A 281 14.41 -9.87 -9.26
CA GLN A 281 15.28 -10.93 -9.77
C GLN A 281 14.66 -11.64 -10.96
N VAL A 282 13.38 -12.03 -10.88
CA VAL A 282 12.72 -12.73 -11.99
C VAL A 282 12.56 -11.81 -13.22
N ARG A 283 12.27 -10.50 -13.02
CA ARG A 283 12.26 -9.48 -14.10
C ARG A 283 13.60 -9.42 -14.83
N ARG A 284 14.73 -9.51 -14.10
CA ARG A 284 16.08 -9.51 -14.68
C ARG A 284 16.40 -10.83 -15.40
N HIS A 285 16.03 -11.98 -14.82
CA HIS A 285 16.35 -13.30 -15.36
C HIS A 285 15.69 -13.53 -16.72
N LEU A 286 14.42 -13.14 -16.87
CA LEU A 286 13.64 -13.38 -18.09
C LEU A 286 13.89 -12.33 -19.19
N GLN A 287 14.78 -11.35 -18.96
CA GLN A 287 15.05 -10.20 -19.85
C GLN A 287 13.81 -9.40 -20.30
N MET A 288 12.70 -9.55 -19.57
CA MET A 288 11.37 -9.11 -19.98
C MET A 288 10.86 -7.96 -19.12
N ARG A 289 10.03 -7.11 -19.73
CA ARG A 289 9.35 -5.99 -19.04
C ARG A 289 8.23 -6.46 -18.09
N TYR A 290 7.84 -7.72 -18.21
CA TYR A 290 6.81 -8.44 -17.44
C TYR A 290 7.45 -9.78 -16.98
N VAL A 291 7.01 -10.36 -15.86
CA VAL A 291 7.41 -11.72 -15.39
C VAL A 291 6.23 -12.67 -15.55
N PRO A 292 6.22 -13.53 -16.59
CA PRO A 292 5.16 -14.52 -16.81
C PRO A 292 4.81 -15.32 -15.56
N GLY A 293 3.52 -15.58 -15.34
CA GLY A 293 3.03 -16.23 -14.12
C GLY A 293 3.59 -17.64 -13.91
N ASP A 294 3.79 -18.38 -15.01
CA ASP A 294 4.32 -19.74 -15.03
C ASP A 294 5.80 -19.85 -14.55
N ALA A 295 6.51 -18.73 -14.44
CA ALA A 295 7.83 -18.66 -13.83
C ALA A 295 7.80 -18.61 -12.29
N LEU A 296 6.67 -18.22 -11.68
CA LEU A 296 6.49 -18.08 -10.23
C LEU A 296 5.95 -19.37 -9.58
N ASP A 297 5.19 -20.18 -10.33
CA ASP A 297 4.65 -21.52 -9.97
C ASP A 297 5.69 -22.56 -9.49
N ARG A 298 6.97 -22.19 -9.37
CA ARG A 298 8.09 -23.06 -8.99
C ARG A 298 8.70 -22.76 -7.62
N LEU A 299 8.31 -21.68 -6.93
CA LEU A 299 9.05 -21.23 -5.73
C LEU A 299 8.21 -20.77 -4.51
N ASP A 300 6.94 -20.40 -4.67
CA ASP A 300 6.26 -19.66 -3.60
C ASP A 300 5.79 -20.50 -2.40
N GLY A 301 6.18 -20.02 -1.21
CA GLY A 301 5.75 -20.48 0.11
C GLY A 301 6.02 -19.39 1.15
N HIS A 302 5.30 -19.44 2.29
CA HIS A 302 5.22 -18.38 3.31
C HIS A 302 4.45 -17.11 2.83
N GLY A 303 3.74 -16.37 3.68
CA GLY A 303 3.38 -16.64 5.08
C GLY A 303 2.90 -15.36 5.78
N ALA A 304 1.64 -15.32 6.26
CA ALA A 304 1.09 -14.13 6.93
C ALA A 304 -0.03 -14.43 7.95
N THR A 305 -0.04 -13.70 9.06
CA THR A 305 -1.07 -13.68 10.11
C THR A 305 -1.22 -12.27 10.70
N ALA A 306 -2.41 -11.92 11.22
CA ALA A 306 -2.81 -10.53 11.50
C ALA A 306 -2.61 -10.07 12.96
N ILE A 307 -2.70 -8.74 13.16
CA ILE A 307 -2.66 -8.04 14.47
C ILE A 307 -3.90 -7.11 14.55
N ASP A 308 -4.50 -6.98 15.74
CA ASP A 308 -5.65 -6.11 16.05
C ASP A 308 -5.17 -4.77 16.66
N MET A 309 -5.79 -3.65 16.30
CA MET A 309 -5.47 -2.31 16.81
C MET A 309 -6.73 -1.50 17.08
N ARG A 310 -6.78 -0.81 18.23
CA ARG A 310 -7.85 0.14 18.57
C ARG A 310 -7.27 1.47 19.05
N LEU A 311 -7.48 2.52 18.27
CA LEU A 311 -7.25 3.92 18.67
C LEU A 311 -8.51 4.74 18.36
N ALA A 312 -8.86 5.64 19.27
CA ALA A 312 -10.07 6.45 19.17
C ALA A 312 -9.79 7.77 18.45
N VAL A 313 -10.56 8.05 17.38
CA VAL A 313 -10.52 9.30 16.62
C VAL A 313 -11.92 9.93 16.62
N ALA A 314 -12.00 11.25 16.47
CA ALA A 314 -13.24 12.01 16.60
C ALA A 314 -14.30 11.60 15.56
N ILE A 315 -15.56 11.55 15.99
CA ILE A 315 -16.71 11.14 15.18
C ILE A 315 -17.31 12.36 14.48
N ASP A 316 -17.32 12.35 13.14
CA ASP A 316 -18.08 13.31 12.34
C ASP A 316 -19.59 13.21 12.65
N PRO A 317 -20.34 14.34 12.70
CA PRO A 317 -21.76 14.31 13.01
C PRO A 317 -22.56 13.52 11.96
N PRO A 318 -23.59 12.75 12.37
CA PRO A 318 -24.34 11.90 11.44
C PRO A 318 -25.05 12.73 10.36
N ALA A 319 -24.83 12.35 9.10
CA ALA A 319 -25.52 12.92 7.95
C ALA A 319 -27.04 12.64 8.01
N ALA A 320 -27.83 13.48 7.35
CA ALA A 320 -29.28 13.34 7.34
C ALA A 320 -29.75 12.01 6.70
N ARG A 321 -30.79 11.41 7.28
CA ARG A 321 -31.34 10.12 6.87
C ARG A 321 -31.78 10.09 5.41
N ILE A 322 -31.26 9.11 4.67
CA ILE A 322 -31.82 8.66 3.39
C ILE A 322 -32.73 7.46 3.70
N PRO A 323 -34.05 7.53 3.44
CA PRO A 323 -34.94 6.40 3.67
C PRO A 323 -34.60 5.21 2.76
N VAL A 324 -34.53 4.00 3.33
CA VAL A 324 -34.43 2.73 2.59
C VAL A 324 -35.82 2.10 2.50
N HIS A 325 -36.16 1.52 1.35
CA HIS A 325 -37.42 0.81 1.16
C HIS A 325 -37.35 -0.61 1.72
N LEU A 326 -38.39 -1.02 2.45
CA LEU A 326 -38.55 -2.39 2.95
C LEU A 326 -39.05 -3.32 1.85
N ALA A 327 -38.63 -4.60 1.90
CA ALA A 327 -39.17 -5.68 1.10
C ALA A 327 -40.66 -5.92 1.42
N SER A 328 -41.48 -6.14 0.39
CA SER A 328 -42.87 -6.58 0.55
C SER A 328 -42.97 -8.02 1.05
N LYS A 329 -41.94 -8.86 0.76
CA LYS A 329 -41.80 -10.23 1.27
C LYS A 329 -40.41 -10.46 1.86
N PRO A 330 -40.19 -10.11 3.14
CA PRO A 330 -38.94 -10.42 3.85
C PRO A 330 -38.58 -11.92 3.80
N GLN A 331 -37.37 -12.23 3.34
CA GLN A 331 -36.81 -13.59 3.30
C GLN A 331 -35.71 -13.75 4.36
N ILE A 332 -35.25 -15.00 4.55
CA ILE A 332 -34.07 -15.32 5.38
C ILE A 332 -32.86 -15.46 4.45
N VAL A 333 -31.79 -14.72 4.75
CA VAL A 333 -30.47 -14.83 4.10
C VAL A 333 -29.43 -15.31 5.09
N ARG A 334 -28.53 -16.18 4.66
CA ARG A 334 -27.58 -16.86 5.53
C ARG A 334 -26.15 -16.73 5.03
N THR A 335 -25.20 -16.69 5.95
CA THR A 335 -23.77 -16.63 5.64
C THR A 335 -22.93 -17.33 6.71
N PHE A 336 -21.61 -17.43 6.49
CA PHE A 336 -20.65 -18.01 7.41
C PHE A 336 -19.51 -17.03 7.70
N TRP A 337 -19.02 -17.03 8.95
CA TRP A 337 -17.87 -16.22 9.34
C TRP A 337 -16.94 -16.95 10.32
N ALA A 338 -15.65 -16.97 9.99
CA ALA A 338 -14.57 -17.53 10.81
C ALA A 338 -13.27 -16.68 10.79
N GLY A 339 -13.34 -15.44 10.29
CA GLY A 339 -12.17 -14.59 10.02
C GLY A 339 -11.70 -13.70 11.18
N GLY A 340 -11.97 -14.06 12.44
CA GLY A 340 -11.76 -13.16 13.58
C GLY A 340 -12.84 -12.07 13.66
N ALA A 341 -12.48 -10.84 14.03
CA ALA A 341 -13.44 -9.73 14.06
C ALA A 341 -14.05 -9.47 12.67
N MET A 342 -15.37 -9.25 12.61
CA MET A 342 -16.06 -8.93 11.34
C MET A 342 -15.88 -7.44 11.02
N GLY A 343 -15.29 -7.16 9.85
CA GLY A 343 -14.91 -5.81 9.42
C GLY A 343 -16.07 -4.96 8.89
N PRO A 344 -15.83 -3.65 8.68
CA PRO A 344 -16.87 -2.69 8.30
C PRO A 344 -17.56 -3.02 6.98
N TYR A 345 -16.81 -3.52 6.00
CA TYR A 345 -17.32 -3.84 4.66
C TYR A 345 -18.23 -5.09 4.66
N GLN A 346 -17.97 -6.07 5.54
CA GLN A 346 -18.85 -7.22 5.74
C GLN A 346 -20.13 -6.80 6.45
N LEU A 347 -20.01 -5.93 7.46
CA LEU A 347 -21.18 -5.37 8.13
C LEU A 347 -22.03 -4.53 7.17
N LEU A 348 -21.43 -3.79 6.23
CA LEU A 348 -22.15 -3.08 5.17
C LEU A 348 -22.95 -4.04 4.28
N GLY A 349 -22.31 -5.11 3.79
CA GLY A 349 -22.95 -6.16 3.01
C GLY A 349 -24.19 -6.70 3.72
N LEU A 350 -23.99 -7.27 4.92
CA LEU A 350 -25.08 -7.84 5.72
C LEU A 350 -26.16 -6.82 6.12
N ARG A 351 -25.79 -5.57 6.45
CA ARG A 351 -26.76 -4.54 6.87
C ARG A 351 -27.68 -4.12 5.74
N SER A 352 -27.20 -4.15 4.50
CA SER A 352 -28.03 -3.83 3.33
C SER A 352 -29.28 -4.73 3.23
N PHE A 353 -29.17 -6.00 3.62
CA PHE A 353 -30.30 -6.93 3.72
C PHE A 353 -31.21 -6.60 4.91
N ALA A 354 -30.62 -6.35 6.08
CA ALA A 354 -31.35 -6.05 7.32
C ALA A 354 -32.17 -4.76 7.25
N ASP A 355 -31.65 -3.69 6.62
CA ASP A 355 -32.37 -2.42 6.43
C ASP A 355 -33.58 -2.54 5.49
N ARG A 356 -33.60 -3.57 4.63
CA ARG A 356 -34.73 -3.92 3.77
C ARG A 356 -35.70 -4.89 4.47
N GLY A 357 -35.43 -5.26 5.72
CA GLY A 357 -36.25 -6.14 6.55
C GLY A 357 -35.96 -7.63 6.43
N HIS A 358 -35.01 -8.04 5.57
CA HIS A 358 -34.62 -9.46 5.45
C HIS A 358 -33.91 -9.93 6.72
N ARG A 359 -34.17 -11.18 7.14
CA ARG A 359 -33.51 -11.76 8.30
C ARG A 359 -32.12 -12.26 7.92
N VAL A 360 -31.08 -11.62 8.44
CA VAL A 360 -29.70 -12.09 8.31
C VAL A 360 -29.37 -13.13 9.39
N GLU A 361 -28.90 -14.31 8.98
CA GLU A 361 -28.35 -15.34 9.87
C GLU A 361 -26.84 -15.55 9.62
N VAL A 362 -25.99 -15.22 10.59
CA VAL A 362 -24.54 -15.48 10.51
C VAL A 362 -24.20 -16.74 11.31
N PHE A 363 -23.68 -17.76 10.64
CA PHE A 363 -23.14 -18.95 11.28
C PHE A 363 -21.66 -18.75 11.60
N THR A 364 -21.25 -19.09 12.82
CA THR A 364 -19.84 -19.02 13.22
C THR A 364 -19.50 -20.09 14.25
N PHE A 365 -18.24 -20.51 14.29
CA PHE A 365 -17.70 -21.31 15.39
C PHE A 365 -17.28 -20.42 16.58
N ASP A 366 -17.09 -19.11 16.36
CA ASP A 366 -16.54 -18.19 17.35
C ASP A 366 -17.64 -17.59 18.26
N LYS A 367 -17.51 -17.90 19.55
CA LYS A 367 -18.42 -17.43 20.59
C LYS A 367 -18.09 -16.00 21.06
N THR A 368 -16.84 -15.55 20.86
CA THR A 368 -16.26 -14.31 21.41
C THR A 368 -16.50 -13.05 20.58
N LEU A 369 -16.88 -13.20 19.30
CA LEU A 369 -17.13 -12.06 18.41
C LEU A 369 -18.10 -11.03 18.99
N ASN A 370 -17.90 -9.76 18.63
CA ASN A 370 -18.93 -8.73 18.80
C ASN A 370 -20.13 -9.07 17.89
N LYS A 371 -21.35 -9.00 18.45
CA LYS A 371 -22.57 -9.53 17.84
C LYS A 371 -23.63 -8.44 17.73
N PRO A 372 -23.71 -7.72 16.58
CA PRO A 372 -24.74 -6.72 16.35
C PRO A 372 -26.14 -7.33 16.50
N SER A 373 -27.03 -6.65 17.23
CA SER A 373 -28.35 -7.15 17.62
C SER A 373 -29.33 -7.35 16.46
N TRP A 374 -29.04 -6.76 15.29
CA TRP A 374 -29.80 -6.94 14.06
C TRP A 374 -29.42 -8.20 13.26
N ILE A 375 -28.38 -8.94 13.70
CA ILE A 375 -27.97 -10.23 13.11
C ILE A 375 -28.46 -11.38 13.99
N THR A 376 -29.08 -12.41 13.40
CA THR A 376 -29.30 -13.70 14.08
C THR A 376 -28.01 -14.51 14.05
N TRP A 377 -27.33 -14.63 15.19
CA TRP A 377 -26.12 -15.44 15.30
C TRP A 377 -26.43 -16.92 15.55
N ARG A 378 -25.80 -17.81 14.79
CA ARG A 378 -25.97 -19.27 14.86
C ARG A 378 -24.64 -19.99 15.04
N ASN A 379 -24.67 -21.17 15.65
CA ASN A 379 -23.50 -22.00 15.84
C ASN A 379 -23.22 -22.80 14.57
N ALA A 380 -22.03 -22.63 13.97
CA ALA A 380 -21.66 -23.34 12.76
C ALA A 380 -21.56 -24.87 12.95
N ALA A 381 -21.27 -25.33 14.18
CA ALA A 381 -21.25 -26.76 14.50
C ALA A 381 -22.66 -27.42 14.47
N ASP A 382 -23.74 -26.66 14.34
CA ASP A 382 -25.10 -27.19 14.12
C ASP A 382 -25.30 -27.71 12.67
N ILE A 383 -24.34 -27.42 11.78
CA ILE A 383 -24.33 -27.74 10.35
C ILE A 383 -23.24 -28.78 10.01
N THR A 384 -21.99 -28.53 10.43
CA THR A 384 -20.85 -29.43 10.19
C THR A 384 -19.74 -29.17 11.23
N PRO A 385 -18.94 -30.19 11.64
CA PRO A 385 -17.87 -30.01 12.62
C PRO A 385 -16.80 -28.99 12.20
N ALA A 386 -16.18 -28.33 13.19
CA ALA A 386 -15.24 -27.24 12.97
C ALA A 386 -13.97 -27.71 12.25
N GLU A 387 -13.47 -28.89 12.60
CA GLU A 387 -12.29 -29.54 12.07
C GLU A 387 -12.36 -29.84 10.56
N ARG A 388 -13.58 -29.96 9.99
CA ARG A 388 -13.79 -30.14 8.54
C ARG A 388 -13.78 -28.81 7.77
N VAL A 389 -13.96 -27.68 8.45
CA VAL A 389 -14.17 -26.36 7.83
C VAL A 389 -13.07 -25.36 8.16
N VAL A 390 -12.41 -25.48 9.32
CA VAL A 390 -11.33 -24.58 9.75
C VAL A 390 -10.16 -25.44 10.21
N ARG A 391 -9.15 -25.58 9.33
CA ARG A 391 -7.95 -26.37 9.63
C ARG A 391 -6.76 -25.46 9.86
N LYS A 392 -6.26 -25.46 11.09
CA LYS A 392 -4.97 -24.86 11.43
C LYS A 392 -3.87 -25.58 10.65
N LEU A 393 -3.05 -24.80 9.95
CA LEU A 393 -1.85 -25.28 9.29
C LEU A 393 -0.69 -25.25 10.31
N ALA A 394 0.34 -26.06 10.05
CA ALA A 394 1.62 -25.90 10.74
C ALA A 394 2.34 -24.65 10.23
N GLU A 395 3.22 -24.10 11.07
CA GLU A 395 3.76 -22.72 11.02
C GLU A 395 4.02 -22.13 9.62
N PRO A 396 3.58 -20.87 9.34
CA PRO A 396 2.95 -19.91 10.26
C PRO A 396 1.54 -20.31 10.72
N ALA A 397 1.00 -19.62 11.73
CA ALA A 397 -0.25 -19.99 12.42
C ALA A 397 -1.55 -19.72 11.60
N GLN A 398 -1.53 -20.03 10.31
CA GLN A 398 -2.63 -19.82 9.37
C GLN A 398 -3.75 -20.86 9.58
N SER A 399 -4.97 -20.49 9.19
CA SER A 399 -6.10 -21.43 9.13
C SER A 399 -6.67 -21.42 7.72
N ALA A 400 -6.65 -22.58 7.06
CA ALA A 400 -7.43 -22.78 5.85
C ALA A 400 -8.92 -22.83 6.21
N ILE A 401 -9.79 -22.29 5.35
CA ILE A 401 -11.24 -22.25 5.58
C ILE A 401 -11.98 -22.88 4.39
N HIS A 402 -12.64 -24.03 4.60
CA HIS A 402 -13.42 -24.71 3.57
C HIS A 402 -14.83 -24.09 3.45
N ALA A 403 -14.89 -22.80 3.08
CA ALA A 403 -16.14 -22.05 3.00
C ALA A 403 -17.18 -22.72 2.09
N SER A 404 -16.74 -23.32 0.97
CA SER A 404 -17.58 -24.09 0.05
C SER A 404 -18.27 -25.29 0.70
N LEU A 405 -17.56 -26.10 1.50
CA LEU A 405 -18.16 -27.23 2.22
C LEU A 405 -19.25 -26.75 3.18
N PHE A 406 -18.98 -25.66 3.92
CA PHE A 406 -19.97 -25.08 4.81
C PHE A 406 -21.19 -24.53 4.06
N ARG A 407 -20.97 -23.81 2.95
CA ARG A 407 -22.01 -23.28 2.05
C ARG A 407 -22.95 -24.38 1.56
N HIS A 408 -22.39 -25.44 0.97
CA HIS A 408 -23.18 -26.53 0.42
C HIS A 408 -23.89 -27.33 1.52
N ALA A 409 -23.27 -27.52 2.69
CA ALA A 409 -23.89 -28.20 3.83
C ALA A 409 -25.06 -27.39 4.42
N LEU A 410 -24.92 -26.07 4.52
CA LEU A 410 -25.99 -25.19 5.00
C LEU A 410 -27.19 -25.18 4.05
N LEU A 411 -26.94 -25.02 2.75
CA LEU A 411 -27.97 -24.99 1.71
C LEU A 411 -28.70 -26.33 1.58
N HIS A 412 -27.98 -27.46 1.59
CA HIS A 412 -28.61 -28.77 1.54
C HIS A 412 -29.50 -29.03 2.78
N ARG A 413 -29.08 -28.56 3.96
CA ARG A 413 -29.76 -28.80 5.25
C ARG A 413 -30.93 -27.86 5.54
N HIS A 414 -30.96 -26.66 4.96
CA HIS A 414 -31.94 -25.62 5.33
C HIS A 414 -32.52 -24.82 4.14
N GLY A 415 -32.09 -25.11 2.91
CA GLY A 415 -32.45 -24.37 1.71
C GLY A 415 -32.26 -22.85 1.82
N GLY A 416 -33.06 -22.12 1.05
CA GLY A 416 -33.09 -20.66 1.10
C GLY A 416 -31.80 -20.02 0.59
N TRP A 417 -31.55 -18.77 0.99
CA TRP A 417 -30.45 -17.97 0.47
C TRP A 417 -29.15 -18.16 1.23
N TRP A 418 -28.07 -18.37 0.48
CA TRP A 418 -26.71 -18.04 0.86
C TRP A 418 -26.30 -16.69 0.27
N ILE A 419 -25.58 -15.90 1.07
CA ILE A 419 -24.79 -14.76 0.62
C ILE A 419 -23.37 -14.83 1.20
N ASP A 420 -22.36 -14.49 0.43
CA ASP A 420 -21.01 -14.23 0.95
C ASP A 420 -21.01 -12.88 1.73
N PRO A 421 -20.21 -12.72 2.81
CA PRO A 421 -20.40 -11.61 3.76
C PRO A 421 -20.22 -10.20 3.20
N ASP A 422 -19.49 -10.06 2.09
CA ASP A 422 -19.18 -8.83 1.38
C ASP A 422 -20.11 -8.55 0.18
N VAL A 423 -21.24 -9.23 0.07
CA VAL A 423 -22.29 -8.91 -0.90
C VAL A 423 -23.27 -7.88 -0.35
N VAL A 424 -23.58 -6.86 -1.16
CA VAL A 424 -24.57 -5.79 -0.90
C VAL A 424 -25.84 -6.05 -1.72
N LEU A 425 -27.02 -5.93 -1.10
CA LEU A 425 -28.32 -5.91 -1.77
C LEU A 425 -28.64 -4.48 -2.26
N LEU A 426 -29.06 -4.34 -3.51
CA LEU A 426 -29.31 -3.05 -4.18
C LEU A 426 -30.81 -2.72 -4.25
N GLY A 427 -31.61 -3.58 -4.88
CA GLY A 427 -33.08 -3.50 -4.85
C GLY A 427 -33.66 -3.82 -3.47
N ALA A 428 -34.95 -3.52 -3.22
CA ALA A 428 -35.59 -3.85 -1.94
C ALA A 428 -35.93 -5.36 -1.79
N GLU A 429 -36.27 -6.01 -2.91
CA GLU A 429 -36.81 -7.37 -2.95
C GLU A 429 -35.74 -8.43 -3.24
N LEU A 430 -36.04 -9.68 -2.88
CA LEU A 430 -35.31 -10.87 -3.33
C LEU A 430 -36.22 -11.78 -4.15
N PRO A 431 -35.72 -12.47 -5.19
CA PRO A 431 -36.48 -13.42 -6.00
C PRO A 431 -37.25 -14.48 -5.17
N GLU A 432 -38.50 -14.73 -5.57
CA GLU A 432 -39.34 -15.76 -4.97
C GLU A 432 -39.02 -17.18 -5.47
N SER A 433 -38.34 -17.34 -6.61
CA SER A 433 -37.98 -18.64 -7.20
C SER A 433 -37.26 -19.56 -6.20
N GLU A 434 -37.59 -20.86 -6.18
CA GLU A 434 -37.01 -21.81 -5.22
C GLU A 434 -35.49 -21.99 -5.37
N MET A 435 -34.98 -21.84 -6.59
CA MET A 435 -33.55 -21.81 -6.91
C MET A 435 -33.17 -20.44 -7.46
N PHE A 436 -31.92 -20.03 -7.20
CA PHE A 436 -31.26 -18.87 -7.79
C PHE A 436 -29.77 -19.18 -7.88
N ILE A 437 -29.22 -19.15 -9.10
CA ILE A 437 -27.81 -19.38 -9.38
C ILE A 437 -27.34 -18.39 -10.43
N VAL A 438 -26.08 -17.95 -10.33
CA VAL A 438 -25.51 -16.92 -11.21
C VAL A 438 -24.27 -17.49 -11.89
N ARG A 439 -24.09 -17.21 -13.18
CA ARG A 439 -22.86 -17.49 -13.92
C ARG A 439 -21.70 -16.64 -13.37
N SER A 440 -20.46 -17.14 -13.38
CA SER A 440 -19.30 -16.27 -13.06
C SER A 440 -18.67 -15.67 -14.33
N ASP A 441 -17.58 -14.93 -14.17
CA ASP A 441 -16.75 -14.42 -15.27
C ASP A 441 -16.17 -15.55 -16.17
N ASP A 442 -16.11 -16.81 -15.68
CA ASP A 442 -15.96 -17.98 -16.54
C ASP A 442 -17.34 -18.60 -16.79
N GLU A 443 -17.77 -18.65 -18.06
CA GLU A 443 -19.09 -19.14 -18.45
C GLU A 443 -19.36 -20.62 -18.08
N ARG A 444 -18.31 -21.39 -17.77
CA ARG A 444 -18.39 -22.80 -17.31
C ARG A 444 -18.69 -22.93 -15.82
N LEU A 445 -18.55 -21.84 -15.05
CA LEU A 445 -18.62 -21.85 -13.59
C LEU A 445 -19.82 -21.04 -13.06
N LEU A 446 -19.94 -21.05 -11.74
CA LEU A 446 -20.96 -20.37 -10.95
C LEU A 446 -20.30 -19.33 -10.05
N SER A 447 -20.93 -18.16 -9.88
CA SER A 447 -20.58 -17.28 -8.78
C SER A 447 -21.06 -17.91 -7.47
N THR A 448 -20.25 -17.82 -6.42
CA THR A 448 -20.65 -18.28 -5.09
C THR A 448 -21.23 -17.18 -4.20
N ALA A 449 -21.13 -15.93 -4.65
CA ALA A 449 -21.43 -14.73 -3.88
C ALA A 449 -22.89 -14.68 -3.40
N ALA A 450 -23.84 -15.05 -4.25
CA ALA A 450 -25.25 -15.18 -3.87
C ALA A 450 -25.89 -16.38 -4.60
N MET A 451 -26.54 -17.26 -3.84
CA MET A 451 -27.26 -18.41 -4.39
C MET A 451 -28.43 -18.83 -3.50
N LYS A 452 -29.43 -19.48 -4.08
CA LYS A 452 -30.60 -20.04 -3.38
C LYS A 452 -30.87 -21.44 -3.90
N PHE A 453 -31.21 -22.36 -3.01
CA PHE A 453 -31.63 -23.72 -3.34
C PHE A 453 -32.81 -24.16 -2.46
N PRO A 454 -33.65 -25.10 -2.92
CA PRO A 454 -34.56 -25.81 -2.04
C PRO A 454 -33.80 -26.72 -1.06
N GLU A 455 -34.41 -27.02 0.08
CA GLU A 455 -33.85 -27.98 1.05
C GLU A 455 -33.71 -29.37 0.41
N GLY A 456 -32.61 -30.07 0.72
CA GLY A 456 -32.35 -31.43 0.23
C GLY A 456 -31.90 -31.54 -1.23
N HIS A 457 -31.62 -30.44 -1.95
CA HIS A 457 -31.30 -30.47 -3.40
C HIS A 457 -30.20 -31.49 -3.76
N ALA A 458 -30.45 -32.31 -4.79
CA ALA A 458 -29.64 -33.47 -5.16
C ALA A 458 -28.18 -33.11 -5.50
N ALA A 459 -27.95 -32.13 -6.39
CA ALA A 459 -26.59 -31.68 -6.73
C ALA A 459 -25.77 -31.23 -5.51
N LEU A 460 -26.41 -30.70 -4.44
CA LEU A 460 -25.68 -30.38 -3.20
C LEU A 460 -25.32 -31.63 -2.40
N ALA A 461 -26.15 -32.67 -2.42
CA ALA A 461 -25.84 -33.96 -1.79
C ALA A 461 -24.63 -34.63 -2.45
N GLU A 462 -24.59 -34.66 -3.79
CA GLU A 462 -23.46 -35.20 -4.57
C GLU A 462 -22.17 -34.43 -4.32
N VAL A 463 -22.22 -33.08 -4.38
CA VAL A 463 -21.09 -32.23 -4.04
C VAL A 463 -20.58 -32.51 -2.62
N LEU A 464 -21.48 -32.69 -1.64
CA LEU A 464 -21.11 -32.99 -0.25
C LEU A 464 -20.51 -34.39 -0.07
N PHE A 465 -21.04 -35.40 -0.77
CA PHE A 465 -20.51 -36.76 -0.76
C PHE A 465 -19.10 -36.80 -1.35
N HIS A 466 -18.89 -36.17 -2.50
CA HIS A 466 -17.58 -36.07 -3.15
C HIS A 466 -16.60 -35.13 -2.40
N SER A 467 -17.10 -34.14 -1.64
CA SER A 467 -16.27 -33.24 -0.83
C SER A 467 -15.43 -33.98 0.22
N VAL A 468 -15.93 -35.11 0.75
CA VAL A 468 -15.21 -35.95 1.73
C VAL A 468 -13.84 -36.38 1.21
N SER A 469 -13.68 -36.52 -0.10
CA SER A 469 -12.38 -36.86 -0.72
C SER A 469 -11.31 -35.76 -0.60
N PHE A 470 -11.69 -34.54 -0.18
CA PHE A 470 -10.80 -33.40 0.01
C PHE A 470 -10.64 -32.97 1.48
N ASP A 471 -11.39 -33.52 2.45
CA ASP A 471 -11.31 -33.14 3.88
C ASP A 471 -9.86 -33.01 4.38
N ASP A 472 -9.04 -34.04 4.09
CA ASP A 472 -7.64 -34.08 4.50
C ASP A 472 -6.66 -33.25 3.64
N LYS A 473 -7.15 -32.56 2.60
CA LYS A 473 -6.34 -31.93 1.54
C LYS A 473 -6.71 -30.43 1.33
N PRO A 474 -6.29 -29.50 2.22
CA PRO A 474 -6.65 -28.09 2.12
C PRO A 474 -6.35 -27.43 0.76
N ALA A 475 -5.21 -27.77 0.13
CA ALA A 475 -4.83 -27.31 -1.21
C ALA A 475 -5.71 -27.87 -2.36
N GLN A 476 -6.81 -28.55 -2.05
CA GLN A 476 -7.80 -29.06 -3.02
C GLN A 476 -9.24 -28.66 -2.65
N TRP A 477 -9.47 -27.92 -1.56
CA TRP A 477 -10.80 -27.53 -1.08
C TRP A 477 -11.60 -26.69 -2.09
N ASP A 478 -10.94 -25.90 -2.93
CA ASP A 478 -11.61 -25.13 -3.99
C ASP A 478 -12.22 -26.01 -5.09
N LYS A 479 -11.75 -27.26 -5.25
CA LYS A 479 -12.33 -28.22 -6.19
C LYS A 479 -13.75 -28.64 -5.76
N ALA A 480 -14.01 -28.69 -4.46
CA ALA A 480 -15.36 -28.85 -3.88
C ALA A 480 -16.16 -27.52 -3.82
N GLY A 481 -15.68 -26.47 -4.50
CA GLY A 481 -16.38 -25.20 -4.71
C GLY A 481 -17.21 -25.18 -6.00
N ALA A 482 -17.15 -24.05 -6.70
CA ALA A 482 -17.99 -23.77 -7.88
C ALA A 482 -17.82 -24.78 -9.03
N VAL A 483 -16.66 -25.44 -9.15
CA VAL A 483 -16.37 -26.42 -10.22
C VAL A 483 -17.28 -27.64 -10.08
N LEU A 484 -17.21 -28.33 -8.94
CA LEU A 484 -17.99 -29.55 -8.69
C LEU A 484 -19.50 -29.25 -8.64
N LEU A 485 -19.91 -28.08 -8.12
CA LEU A 485 -21.31 -27.67 -8.15
C LEU A 485 -21.81 -27.43 -9.58
N ALA A 486 -21.00 -26.81 -10.45
CA ALA A 486 -21.35 -26.63 -11.85
C ALA A 486 -21.40 -27.97 -12.61
N GLU A 487 -20.54 -28.94 -12.28
CA GLU A 487 -20.52 -30.28 -12.87
C GLU A 487 -21.83 -31.05 -12.61
N TYR A 488 -22.29 -31.13 -11.36
CA TYR A 488 -23.56 -31.82 -11.05
C TYR A 488 -24.79 -31.06 -11.58
N LEU A 489 -24.79 -29.72 -11.56
CA LEU A 489 -25.86 -28.93 -12.17
C LEU A 489 -25.84 -28.99 -13.72
N ALA A 490 -24.73 -29.36 -14.34
CA ALA A 490 -24.69 -29.67 -15.77
C ALA A 490 -25.34 -31.04 -16.06
N ALA A 491 -25.06 -32.05 -15.23
CA ALA A 491 -25.63 -33.39 -15.36
C ALA A 491 -27.18 -33.38 -15.23
N ASP A 492 -27.72 -32.56 -14.33
CA ASP A 492 -29.16 -32.36 -14.15
C ASP A 492 -29.81 -31.40 -15.17
N GLY A 493 -29.03 -30.79 -16.07
CA GLY A 493 -29.53 -29.81 -17.06
C GLY A 493 -29.96 -28.46 -16.47
N LEU A 494 -29.48 -28.12 -15.26
CA LEU A 494 -29.90 -26.95 -14.49
C LEU A 494 -29.06 -25.69 -14.77
N LEU A 495 -27.91 -25.80 -15.45
CA LEU A 495 -27.06 -24.65 -15.82
C LEU A 495 -27.74 -23.62 -16.72
N ASP A 496 -28.81 -23.98 -17.44
CA ASP A 496 -29.58 -23.04 -18.28
C ASP A 496 -30.51 -22.12 -17.47
N GLN A 497 -30.66 -22.37 -16.16
CA GLN A 497 -31.43 -21.51 -15.24
C GLN A 497 -30.58 -20.41 -14.59
N ARG A 498 -29.29 -20.31 -14.95
CA ARG A 498 -28.36 -19.30 -14.43
C ARG A 498 -28.75 -17.90 -14.86
N GLN A 499 -28.79 -16.98 -13.89
CA GLN A 499 -28.83 -15.55 -14.17
C GLN A 499 -27.50 -15.08 -14.76
N SER A 500 -27.55 -14.07 -15.62
CA SER A 500 -26.34 -13.46 -16.16
C SER A 500 -25.62 -12.64 -15.08
N PRO A 501 -24.28 -12.48 -15.16
CA PRO A 501 -23.53 -11.67 -14.21
C PRO A 501 -24.06 -10.23 -14.13
N GLU A 502 -24.50 -9.66 -15.25
CA GLU A 502 -24.94 -8.27 -15.36
C GLU A 502 -26.27 -8.01 -14.64
N ALA A 503 -27.19 -8.97 -14.65
CA ALA A 503 -28.45 -8.90 -13.90
C ALA A 503 -28.24 -9.09 -12.38
N ALA A 504 -27.21 -9.83 -12.00
CA ALA A 504 -26.94 -10.18 -10.60
C ALA A 504 -25.99 -9.21 -9.89
N SER A 505 -24.83 -8.88 -10.49
CA SER A 505 -23.80 -7.95 -10.00
C SER A 505 -22.88 -7.52 -11.15
N PRO A 506 -23.14 -6.38 -11.84
CA PRO A 506 -22.48 -5.99 -13.10
C PRO A 506 -21.09 -5.35 -12.94
N ILE A 507 -20.56 -5.24 -11.72
CA ILE A 507 -19.18 -4.83 -11.48
C ILE A 507 -18.33 -6.10 -11.42
N SER A 508 -17.51 -6.32 -12.45
CA SER A 508 -16.56 -7.44 -12.46
C SER A 508 -15.41 -7.16 -11.47
N ARG A 509 -14.76 -8.24 -11.02
CA ARG A 509 -13.49 -8.23 -10.28
C ARG A 509 -12.36 -7.41 -10.93
N PHE A 510 -12.51 -7.00 -12.19
CA PHE A 510 -11.57 -6.16 -12.94
C PHE A 510 -11.91 -4.66 -12.95
N GLU A 511 -13.07 -4.25 -12.42
CA GLU A 511 -13.55 -2.86 -12.37
C GLU A 511 -13.80 -2.37 -10.92
N VAL A 512 -13.42 -3.17 -9.93
CA VAL A 512 -13.83 -2.93 -8.54
C VAL A 512 -13.15 -1.70 -7.92
N GLU A 513 -12.08 -1.17 -8.53
CA GLU A 513 -11.48 0.11 -8.14
C GLU A 513 -12.44 1.29 -8.37
N MET A 514 -13.40 1.17 -9.30
CA MET A 514 -14.41 2.20 -9.56
C MET A 514 -15.33 2.45 -8.38
N LEU A 515 -15.56 1.45 -7.51
CA LEU A 515 -16.39 1.59 -6.30
C LEU A 515 -15.81 2.64 -5.32
N PHE A 516 -14.51 2.89 -5.42
CA PHE A 516 -13.76 3.84 -4.62
C PHE A 516 -13.53 5.20 -5.31
N ASP A 517 -13.77 5.33 -6.62
CA ASP A 517 -13.52 6.55 -7.39
C ASP A 517 -14.64 7.59 -7.15
N PRO A 518 -14.39 8.73 -6.46
CA PRO A 518 -15.43 9.75 -6.25
C PRO A 518 -15.93 10.37 -7.55
N ALA A 519 -15.12 10.38 -8.61
CA ALA A 519 -15.49 10.95 -9.91
C ALA A 519 -16.33 9.98 -10.78
N ARG A 520 -16.45 8.70 -10.39
CA ARG A 520 -17.31 7.71 -11.06
C ARG A 520 -18.56 7.34 -10.25
N ALA A 521 -18.72 7.86 -9.04
CA ALA A 521 -19.74 7.37 -8.11
C ALA A 521 -21.19 7.48 -8.62
N ASP A 522 -21.49 8.47 -9.48
CA ASP A 522 -22.80 8.57 -10.16
C ASP A 522 -22.94 7.53 -11.28
N MET A 523 -21.92 7.39 -12.14
CA MET A 523 -21.85 6.36 -13.19
C MET A 523 -21.93 4.92 -12.63
N VAL A 524 -21.41 4.69 -11.42
CA VAL A 524 -21.51 3.40 -10.71
C VAL A 524 -22.93 3.19 -10.18
N GLU A 525 -23.63 4.23 -9.68
CA GLU A 525 -25.04 4.13 -9.31
C GLU A 525 -25.91 3.83 -10.54
N ASP A 526 -25.69 4.53 -11.66
CA ASP A 526 -26.40 4.28 -12.94
C ASP A 526 -26.16 2.85 -13.46
N LYS A 527 -24.92 2.35 -13.40
CA LYS A 527 -24.57 0.98 -13.83
C LYS A 527 -25.20 -0.10 -12.93
N LEU A 528 -25.60 0.24 -11.71
CA LEU A 528 -26.16 -0.68 -10.70
C LEU A 528 -27.69 -0.56 -10.53
N ALA A 529 -28.35 0.35 -11.24
CA ALA A 529 -29.75 0.72 -11.00
C ALA A 529 -30.75 -0.44 -11.14
N ASP A 530 -30.56 -1.33 -12.14
CA ASP A 530 -31.44 -2.48 -12.42
C ASP A 530 -30.90 -3.81 -11.84
N SER A 531 -29.79 -3.78 -11.09
CA SER A 531 -29.10 -4.98 -10.61
C SER A 531 -29.58 -5.41 -9.23
N LEU A 532 -29.56 -6.72 -8.96
CA LEU A 532 -30.01 -7.26 -7.67
C LEU A 532 -28.98 -7.04 -6.55
N PHE A 533 -27.73 -7.37 -6.80
CA PHE A 533 -26.62 -7.33 -5.85
C PHE A 533 -25.43 -6.51 -6.36
N LEU A 534 -24.56 -6.12 -5.45
CA LEU A 534 -23.17 -5.77 -5.73
C LEU A 534 -22.28 -6.68 -4.91
N ASP A 535 -21.50 -7.50 -5.59
CA ASP A 535 -20.33 -8.16 -5.02
C ASP A 535 -19.22 -7.12 -4.82
N LEU A 536 -18.70 -6.98 -3.60
CA LEU A 536 -17.59 -6.07 -3.32
C LEU A 536 -16.23 -6.66 -3.73
N HIS A 537 -16.13 -7.96 -4.03
CA HIS A 537 -14.89 -8.67 -4.38
C HIS A 537 -13.74 -8.38 -3.39
N GLN A 538 -13.97 -8.53 -2.07
CA GLN A 538 -12.96 -8.15 -1.07
C GLN A 538 -11.66 -8.95 -1.23
N ASP A 539 -11.73 -10.17 -1.80
CA ASP A 539 -10.55 -10.99 -2.12
C ASP A 539 -9.62 -10.31 -3.16
N VAL A 540 -10.16 -9.50 -4.08
CA VAL A 540 -9.39 -8.65 -5.00
C VAL A 540 -8.72 -7.52 -4.23
N TRP A 541 -9.45 -6.84 -3.33
CA TRP A 541 -8.90 -5.75 -2.53
C TRP A 541 -7.74 -6.23 -1.66
N LEU A 542 -7.84 -7.45 -1.14
CA LEU A 542 -6.80 -8.10 -0.33
C LEU A 542 -5.57 -8.45 -1.16
N ARG A 543 -5.73 -8.97 -2.38
CA ARG A 543 -4.62 -9.18 -3.33
C ARG A 543 -3.99 -7.86 -3.79
N ALA A 544 -4.75 -6.76 -3.79
CA ALA A 544 -4.23 -5.41 -4.03
C ALA A 544 -3.58 -4.77 -2.79
N GLY A 545 -3.71 -5.35 -1.60
CA GLY A 545 -3.15 -4.82 -0.35
C GLY A 545 -3.95 -3.65 0.27
N VAL A 546 -5.23 -3.48 -0.10
CA VAL A 546 -6.09 -2.40 0.43
C VAL A 546 -6.39 -2.65 1.93
N PRO A 547 -6.09 -1.72 2.85
CA PRO A 547 -6.38 -1.92 4.28
C PRO A 547 -7.89 -1.98 4.58
N ARG A 548 -8.32 -3.07 5.23
CA ARG A 548 -9.74 -3.32 5.57
C ARG A 548 -10.35 -2.34 6.59
N GLU A 549 -9.51 -1.74 7.45
CA GLU A 549 -9.97 -0.91 8.57
C GLU A 549 -10.10 0.58 8.21
N LEU A 550 -9.65 0.97 7.01
CA LEU A 550 -9.79 2.33 6.49
C LEU A 550 -11.12 2.50 5.78
N GLY A 551 -11.73 3.68 5.94
CA GLY A 551 -12.96 4.04 5.24
C GLY A 551 -12.71 4.31 3.76
N PRO A 552 -13.73 4.18 2.89
CA PRO A 552 -13.59 4.49 1.47
C PRO A 552 -13.35 6.00 1.24
N PRO A 553 -12.83 6.41 0.06
CA PRO A 553 -12.66 7.83 -0.29
C PRO A 553 -13.99 8.59 -0.19
N LEU A 554 -13.96 9.83 0.28
CA LEU A 554 -15.18 10.65 0.45
C LEU A 554 -15.87 10.88 -0.90
N GLY A 555 -17.19 10.69 -0.94
CA GLY A 555 -18.03 10.86 -2.14
C GLY A 555 -18.07 9.66 -3.09
N SER A 556 -17.18 8.68 -2.92
CA SER A 556 -17.18 7.39 -3.65
C SER A 556 -18.48 6.62 -3.47
N TYR A 557 -18.74 5.64 -4.35
CA TYR A 557 -19.93 4.79 -4.24
C TYR A 557 -19.99 4.04 -2.91
N LEU A 558 -18.85 3.52 -2.44
CA LEU A 558 -18.74 2.90 -1.12
C LEU A 558 -19.07 3.88 0.02
N ASP A 559 -18.57 5.11 -0.01
CA ASP A 559 -18.91 6.13 1.01
C ASP A 559 -20.41 6.47 1.01
N ARG A 560 -21.05 6.49 -0.17
CA ARG A 560 -22.51 6.62 -0.30
C ARG A 560 -23.25 5.44 0.33
N LEU A 561 -22.78 4.20 0.12
CA LEU A 561 -23.36 2.99 0.73
C LEU A 561 -23.24 2.98 2.26
N PHE A 562 -22.07 3.32 2.83
CA PHE A 562 -21.90 3.41 4.29
C PHE A 562 -22.83 4.46 4.93
N LYS A 563 -23.11 5.55 4.22
CA LYS A 563 -24.09 6.58 4.63
C LYS A 563 -25.53 6.09 4.49
N ARG A 564 -25.86 5.39 3.39
CA ARG A 564 -27.18 4.80 3.10
C ARG A 564 -27.63 3.77 4.14
N HIS A 565 -26.68 3.01 4.69
CA HIS A 565 -26.96 1.88 5.60
C HIS A 565 -26.64 2.14 7.08
N GLU A 566 -26.41 3.40 7.47
CA GLU A 566 -26.18 3.83 8.87
C GLU A 566 -25.26 2.88 9.67
N ILE A 567 -24.17 2.43 9.06
CA ILE A 567 -23.25 1.45 9.67
C ILE A 567 -22.53 2.03 10.89
N GLY A 568 -22.30 3.35 10.91
CA GLY A 568 -21.76 4.06 12.07
C GLY A 568 -20.34 3.67 12.47
N TRP A 569 -19.58 3.00 11.59
CA TRP A 569 -18.22 2.54 11.89
C TRP A 569 -17.26 3.73 12.00
N PRO A 570 -16.54 3.89 13.13
CA PRO A 570 -15.59 4.98 13.33
C PRO A 570 -14.28 4.66 12.60
N PHE A 571 -14.26 4.85 11.29
CA PHE A 571 -13.05 4.73 10.47
C PHE A 571 -11.97 5.70 10.96
N ALA A 572 -10.86 5.19 11.50
CA ALA A 572 -9.79 6.00 12.07
C ALA A 572 -9.10 6.91 11.03
N ALA A 573 -9.06 6.46 9.78
CA ALA A 573 -8.70 7.25 8.60
C ALA A 573 -9.43 6.69 7.36
N ARG A 574 -9.26 7.35 6.21
CA ARG A 574 -9.84 6.94 4.93
C ARG A 574 -8.75 6.67 3.89
N ILE A 575 -9.08 5.79 2.96
CA ILE A 575 -8.31 5.52 1.75
C ILE A 575 -8.35 6.77 0.87
N GLU A 576 -7.20 7.16 0.31
CA GLU A 576 -7.12 8.13 -0.78
C GLU A 576 -7.19 7.41 -2.13
N PHE A 577 -8.05 7.88 -3.05
CA PHE A 577 -8.26 7.19 -4.32
C PHE A 577 -6.98 7.16 -5.19
N GLY A 578 -6.09 8.14 -5.03
CA GLY A 578 -4.79 8.16 -5.70
C GLY A 578 -3.87 6.99 -5.31
N ASP A 579 -3.92 6.54 -4.05
CA ASP A 579 -3.18 5.37 -3.60
C ASP A 579 -3.83 4.08 -4.08
N LEU A 580 -5.15 3.98 -3.93
CA LEU A 580 -5.92 2.81 -4.37
C LEU A 580 -5.77 2.55 -5.88
N ARG A 581 -5.80 3.60 -6.71
CA ARG A 581 -5.56 3.47 -8.15
C ARG A 581 -4.15 2.93 -8.47
N ARG A 582 -3.14 3.17 -7.60
CA ARG A 582 -1.80 2.58 -7.74
C ARG A 582 -1.77 1.11 -7.28
N TRP A 583 -2.47 0.78 -6.20
CA TRP A 583 -2.61 -0.61 -5.70
C TRP A 583 -3.26 -1.53 -6.73
N PHE A 584 -4.45 -1.19 -7.25
CA PHE A 584 -5.13 -1.98 -8.28
C PHE A 584 -4.36 -2.03 -9.60
N ALA A 585 -3.78 -0.91 -10.06
CA ALA A 585 -2.96 -0.90 -11.27
C ALA A 585 -1.66 -1.72 -11.15
N TYR A 586 -1.20 -2.04 -9.93
CA TYR A 586 -0.11 -2.99 -9.71
C TYR A 586 -0.61 -4.44 -9.72
N MET A 587 -1.72 -4.74 -9.02
CA MET A 587 -2.30 -6.07 -8.94
C MET A 587 -2.83 -6.60 -10.29
N TYR A 588 -3.49 -5.77 -11.11
CA TYR A 588 -3.88 -6.20 -12.48
C TYR A 588 -2.65 -6.38 -13.39
N ARG A 589 -1.55 -5.67 -13.13
CA ARG A 589 -0.23 -5.93 -13.74
C ARG A 589 0.53 -7.10 -13.09
N ALA A 590 -0.11 -7.88 -12.23
CA ALA A 590 0.38 -9.15 -11.70
C ALA A 590 -0.55 -10.34 -12.05
N SER A 591 -1.67 -10.11 -12.74
CA SER A 591 -2.71 -11.12 -13.02
C SER A 591 -3.17 -11.22 -14.49
N VAL A 592 -2.39 -10.68 -15.44
CA VAL A 592 -2.63 -10.76 -16.92
C VAL A 592 -1.40 -11.34 -17.69
N LEU A 593 -0.42 -11.84 -16.93
CA LEU A 593 0.86 -12.47 -17.30
C LEU A 593 0.80 -13.90 -17.85
#